data_AF-A0A8X6H0E9-F1
#
_entry.id   AF-A0A8X6H0E9-F1
#
_cell.length_a   1.000
_cell.length_b   1.000
_cell.length_c   1.000
_cell.angle_alpha   90.00
_cell.angle_beta   90.00
_cell.angle_gamma   90.00
#
_symmetry.space_group_name_H-M   'P 1'
#
loop_
_entity.id
_entity.type
_entity.pdbx_description
1 polymer ?
#
loop_
_entity_poly.entity_id
_entity_poly.type
_entity_poly.pdbx_seq_one_letter_code
_entity_poly.pdbx_strand_id
1 'polypeptide(L)'
;MDKHGNQRYAKKENGDEYYPENGEFACDHSGSPQYARTSDGEVIFPLDAERNESYLKDNEGSHVIHMGNVFLDRYAKTKNGEEMYPIQMTNPTRFKEVILNEKYAKTALQEAKYPLDEYGNEYTLKISIDIAGKEKEYFPLGYPITNDNLVIVPEVNGKEFISDQWLPQVQAKNIIGKLYREDKKYGDYVTNVRSKRRTRAAMHGYLTMGINNVVHGVNAKPLNKKLPNISHQLNWSLIGIVILVLLAVVFFLYKFFFTTQ
;
A
#
# COMPACT_ATOMS: atom_id res chain seq x y z
N MET A 1 28.65 5.04 -14.75
CA MET A 1 27.58 5.94 -15.24
C MET A 1 27.52 5.82 -16.76
N ASP A 2 26.35 6.01 -17.36
CA ASP A 2 26.19 6.09 -18.81
C ASP A 2 26.45 7.52 -19.34
N LYS A 3 26.34 7.70 -20.66
CA LYS A 3 26.54 8.99 -21.34
C LYS A 3 25.54 10.09 -20.94
N HIS A 4 24.47 9.73 -20.23
CA HIS A 4 23.44 10.65 -19.74
C HIS A 4 23.57 10.92 -18.24
N GLY A 5 24.62 10.39 -17.58
CA GLY A 5 24.84 10.55 -16.14
C GLY A 5 24.06 9.57 -15.26
N ASN A 6 23.36 8.59 -15.84
CA ASN A 6 22.66 7.58 -15.05
C ASN A 6 23.67 6.56 -14.50
N GLN A 7 23.54 6.22 -13.23
CA GLN A 7 24.25 5.07 -12.66
C GLN A 7 23.69 3.78 -13.26
N ARG A 8 24.53 2.74 -13.31
CA ARG A 8 24.18 1.43 -13.85
C ARG A 8 24.68 0.39 -12.88
N TYR A 9 23.88 -0.65 -12.69
CA TYR A 9 24.30 -1.82 -11.94
C TYR A 9 25.38 -2.59 -12.69
N ALA A 10 26.20 -3.32 -11.95
CA ALA A 10 27.08 -4.32 -12.53
C ALA A 10 26.23 -5.44 -13.18
N LYS A 11 26.82 -6.10 -14.18
CA LYS A 11 26.17 -7.17 -14.93
C LYS A 11 26.82 -8.51 -14.64
N LYS A 12 26.01 -9.56 -14.61
CA LYS A 12 26.45 -10.95 -14.61
C LYS A 12 26.92 -11.36 -16.02
N GLU A 13 27.50 -12.55 -16.13
CA GLU A 13 27.94 -13.13 -17.41
C GLU A 13 26.79 -13.25 -18.43
N ASN A 14 25.58 -13.53 -17.96
CA ASN A 14 24.38 -13.60 -18.82
C ASN A 14 23.83 -12.21 -19.23
N GLY A 15 24.47 -11.11 -18.82
CA GLY A 15 24.06 -9.75 -19.16
C GLY A 15 23.03 -9.13 -18.22
N ASP A 16 22.46 -9.89 -17.28
CA ASP A 16 21.52 -9.36 -16.28
C ASP A 16 22.25 -8.47 -15.28
N GLU A 17 21.62 -7.36 -14.92
CA GLU A 17 22.05 -6.50 -13.83
C GLU A 17 21.77 -7.15 -12.47
N TYR A 18 22.54 -6.77 -11.45
CA TYR A 18 22.30 -7.22 -10.08
C TYR A 18 22.51 -6.12 -9.04
N TYR A 19 21.73 -6.20 -7.96
CA TYR A 19 21.87 -5.30 -6.82
C TYR A 19 23.15 -5.61 -6.05
N PRO A 20 23.90 -4.58 -5.62
CA PRO A 20 25.07 -4.77 -4.77
C PRO A 20 24.65 -5.22 -3.35
N GLU A 21 25.50 -6.01 -2.70
CA GLU A 21 25.20 -6.56 -1.37
C GLU A 21 25.15 -5.51 -0.25
N ASN A 22 25.75 -4.34 -0.48
CA ASN A 22 25.72 -3.22 0.46
C ASN A 22 24.36 -2.48 0.49
N GLY A 23 23.42 -2.85 -0.37
CA GLY A 23 22.08 -2.26 -0.43
C GLY A 23 22.02 -0.88 -1.12
N GLU A 24 23.09 -0.46 -1.80
CA GLU A 24 23.07 0.76 -2.59
C GLU A 24 22.28 0.57 -3.89
N PHE A 25 21.53 1.60 -4.28
CA PHE A 25 20.77 1.60 -5.52
C PHE A 25 21.41 2.54 -6.53
N ALA A 26 21.45 2.11 -7.79
CA ALA A 26 21.81 2.99 -8.89
C ALA A 26 20.73 4.06 -9.04
N CYS A 27 21.13 5.32 -9.16
CA CYS A 27 20.22 6.44 -9.44
C CYS A 27 20.36 6.97 -10.88
N ASP A 28 19.29 7.57 -11.38
CA ASP A 28 19.33 8.35 -12.60
C ASP A 28 20.06 9.68 -12.40
N HIS A 29 20.21 10.47 -13.47
CA HIS A 29 20.89 11.76 -13.41
C HIS A 29 20.20 12.80 -12.48
N SER A 30 18.96 12.56 -12.07
CA SER A 30 18.20 13.40 -11.13
C SER A 30 18.28 12.90 -9.68
N GLY A 31 18.94 11.75 -9.46
CA GLY A 31 19.05 11.12 -8.15
C GLY A 31 17.91 10.16 -7.82
N SER A 32 16.99 9.89 -8.74
CA SER A 32 15.90 8.93 -8.52
C SER A 32 16.44 7.49 -8.65
N PRO A 33 16.16 6.58 -7.70
CA PRO A 33 16.59 5.19 -7.80
C PRO A 33 16.08 4.49 -9.05
N GLN A 34 16.87 3.56 -9.58
CA GLN A 34 16.57 2.74 -10.74
C GLN A 34 16.60 1.26 -10.38
N TYR A 35 15.72 0.48 -11.00
CA TYR A 35 15.75 -0.97 -10.87
C TYR A 35 16.83 -1.59 -11.74
N ALA A 36 17.41 -2.69 -11.26
CA ALA A 36 18.18 -3.60 -12.08
C ALA A 36 17.30 -4.22 -13.16
N ARG A 37 17.88 -4.54 -14.31
CA ARG A 37 17.19 -5.17 -15.44
C ARG A 37 17.82 -6.47 -15.91
N THR A 38 17.00 -7.36 -16.44
CA THR A 38 17.51 -8.50 -17.19
C THR A 38 18.17 -8.04 -18.49
N SER A 39 18.93 -8.93 -19.12
CA SER A 39 19.50 -8.74 -20.46
C SER A 39 18.43 -8.39 -21.51
N ASP A 40 17.21 -8.90 -21.36
CA ASP A 40 16.04 -8.58 -22.20
C ASP A 40 15.33 -7.27 -21.82
N GLY A 41 15.77 -6.62 -20.75
CA GLY A 41 15.26 -5.32 -20.31
C GLY A 41 14.09 -5.36 -19.31
N GLU A 42 13.71 -6.54 -18.83
CA GLU A 42 12.68 -6.71 -17.81
C GLU A 42 13.16 -6.23 -16.44
N VAL A 43 12.24 -5.76 -15.59
CA VAL A 43 12.56 -5.26 -14.25
C VAL A 43 12.84 -6.41 -13.28
N ILE A 44 13.97 -6.29 -12.57
CA ILE A 44 14.32 -7.14 -11.43
C ILE A 44 14.04 -6.33 -10.16
N PHE A 45 13.02 -6.72 -9.38
CA PHE A 45 12.77 -6.08 -8.09
C PHE A 45 13.80 -6.55 -7.04
N PRO A 46 14.30 -5.66 -6.16
CA PRO A 46 15.12 -6.06 -5.04
C PRO A 46 14.31 -6.94 -4.08
N LEU A 47 14.97 -7.92 -3.46
CA LEU A 47 14.35 -8.81 -2.49
C LEU A 47 14.58 -8.31 -1.06
N ASP A 48 13.55 -8.39 -0.22
CA ASP A 48 13.68 -8.18 1.22
C ASP A 48 14.27 -9.42 1.93
N ALA A 49 14.48 -9.32 3.25
CA ALA A 49 15.01 -10.42 4.07
C ALA A 49 14.13 -11.68 4.07
N GLU A 50 12.84 -11.55 3.75
CA GLU A 50 11.89 -12.65 3.64
C GLU A 50 11.78 -13.19 2.21
N ARG A 51 12.54 -12.63 1.26
CA ARG A 51 12.52 -12.93 -0.18
C ARG A 51 11.24 -12.50 -0.89
N ASN A 52 10.57 -11.47 -0.40
CA ASN A 52 9.54 -10.77 -1.17
C ASN A 52 10.22 -9.74 -2.07
N GLU A 53 9.69 -9.55 -3.28
CA GLU A 53 10.06 -8.41 -4.11
C GLU A 53 9.62 -7.10 -3.42
N SER A 54 10.41 -6.04 -3.56
CA SER A 54 10.13 -4.75 -2.96
C SER A 54 10.26 -3.63 -3.99
N TYR A 55 9.49 -2.57 -3.79
CA TYR A 55 9.64 -1.37 -4.63
C TYR A 55 10.78 -0.50 -4.10
N LEU A 56 11.55 0.10 -5.02
CA LEU A 56 12.42 1.21 -4.67
C LEU A 56 11.57 2.41 -4.29
N LYS A 57 12.10 3.26 -3.42
CA LYS A 57 11.42 4.45 -2.94
C LYS A 57 12.13 5.70 -3.40
N ASP A 58 11.38 6.72 -3.79
CA ASP A 58 11.92 8.05 -4.00
C ASP A 58 12.17 8.78 -2.66
N ASN A 59 12.64 10.01 -2.76
CA ASN A 59 12.96 10.85 -1.60
C ASN A 59 11.72 11.24 -0.77
N GLU A 60 10.52 11.11 -1.33
CA GLU A 60 9.24 11.38 -0.66
C GLU A 60 8.63 10.11 -0.03
N GLY A 61 9.24 8.95 -0.29
CA GLY A 61 8.80 7.64 0.17
C GLY A 61 7.80 6.95 -0.76
N SER A 62 7.45 7.56 -1.89
CA SER A 62 6.63 6.91 -2.92
C SER A 62 7.43 5.82 -3.62
N HIS A 63 6.74 4.79 -4.09
CA HIS A 63 7.35 3.74 -4.88
C HIS A 63 7.69 4.27 -6.27
N VAL A 64 8.91 3.99 -6.71
CA VAL A 64 9.36 4.33 -8.06
C VAL A 64 8.63 3.43 -9.05
N ILE A 65 7.72 4.00 -9.84
CA ILE A 65 6.97 3.27 -10.88
C ILE A 65 7.35 3.70 -12.30
N HIS A 66 8.20 4.73 -12.42
CA HIS A 66 8.75 5.24 -13.67
C HIS A 66 10.28 5.20 -13.63
N MET A 67 10.90 4.77 -14.72
CA MET A 67 12.34 4.88 -14.96
C MET A 67 12.55 5.63 -16.28
N GLY A 68 12.71 6.95 -16.20
CA GLY A 68 12.62 7.83 -17.37
C GLY A 68 11.23 7.69 -18.02
N ASN A 69 11.19 7.31 -19.29
CA ASN A 69 9.94 7.13 -20.05
C ASN A 69 9.35 5.71 -19.94
N VAL A 70 9.97 4.82 -19.18
CA VAL A 70 9.52 3.42 -19.04
C VAL A 70 8.73 3.26 -17.74
N PHE A 71 7.51 2.76 -17.85
CA PHE A 71 6.67 2.40 -16.71
C PHE A 71 6.90 0.96 -16.29
N LEU A 72 6.68 0.64 -15.01
CA LEU A 72 6.68 -0.76 -14.57
C LEU A 72 5.60 -1.56 -15.31
N ASP A 73 5.99 -2.70 -15.85
CA ASP A 73 5.13 -3.59 -16.63
C ASP A 73 4.33 -4.58 -15.76
N ARG A 74 4.84 -4.88 -14.56
CA ARG A 74 4.23 -5.80 -13.59
C ARG A 74 4.34 -5.31 -12.15
N TYR A 75 3.50 -5.89 -11.29
CA TYR A 75 3.59 -5.74 -9.85
C TYR A 75 4.77 -6.51 -9.25
N ALA A 76 5.35 -5.97 -8.19
CA ALA A 76 6.18 -6.72 -7.25
C ALA A 76 5.34 -7.80 -6.55
N LYS A 77 5.96 -8.93 -6.21
CA LYS A 77 5.31 -10.10 -5.62
C LYS A 77 5.93 -10.52 -4.30
N THR A 78 5.10 -11.01 -3.40
CA THR A 78 5.58 -11.74 -2.23
C THR A 78 6.20 -13.08 -2.66
N LYS A 79 6.96 -13.71 -1.77
CA LYS A 79 7.51 -15.06 -1.99
C LYS A 79 6.45 -16.12 -2.31
N ASN A 80 5.20 -15.87 -1.93
CA ASN A 80 4.04 -16.74 -2.17
C ASN A 80 3.31 -16.39 -3.48
N GLY A 81 3.80 -15.42 -4.25
CA GLY A 81 3.22 -15.02 -5.54
C GLY A 81 2.06 -14.03 -5.46
N GLU A 82 1.78 -13.46 -4.28
CA GLU A 82 0.79 -12.38 -4.16
C GLU A 82 1.37 -11.07 -4.70
N GLU A 83 0.63 -10.40 -5.58
CA GLU A 83 1.02 -9.12 -6.15
C GLU A 83 0.73 -7.97 -5.19
N MET A 84 1.65 -7.02 -5.13
CA MET A 84 1.58 -5.84 -4.27
C MET A 84 1.43 -4.59 -5.13
N TYR A 85 0.43 -3.77 -4.82
CA TYR A 85 0.32 -2.46 -5.45
C TYR A 85 1.52 -1.58 -5.04
N PRO A 86 2.10 -0.81 -5.98
CA PRO A 86 2.96 0.29 -5.61
C PRO A 86 2.17 1.35 -4.84
N ILE A 87 2.89 2.13 -4.05
CA ILE A 87 2.33 3.14 -3.15
C ILE A 87 2.80 4.51 -3.63
N GLN A 88 1.88 5.46 -3.74
CA GLN A 88 2.16 6.87 -3.95
C GLN A 88 1.83 7.62 -2.67
N MET A 89 2.82 8.27 -2.07
CA MET A 89 2.60 9.13 -0.92
C MET A 89 1.85 10.38 -1.37
N THR A 90 0.75 10.71 -0.69
CA THR A 90 0.03 11.98 -0.93
C THR A 90 0.41 13.03 0.12
N ASN A 91 0.85 12.57 1.29
CA ASN A 91 1.51 13.35 2.34
C ASN A 91 2.24 12.38 3.29
N PRO A 92 3.01 12.84 4.30
CA PRO A 92 3.77 11.96 5.19
C PRO A 92 2.95 10.90 5.95
N THR A 93 1.63 11.03 6.00
CA THR A 93 0.72 10.14 6.75
C THR A 93 -0.29 9.41 5.87
N ARG A 94 -0.33 9.70 4.57
CA ARG A 94 -1.31 9.11 3.65
C ARG A 94 -0.66 8.69 2.36
N PHE A 95 -1.21 7.63 1.82
CA PHE A 95 -0.77 7.08 0.57
C PHE A 95 -1.94 6.50 -0.20
N LYS A 96 -1.78 6.43 -1.51
CA LYS A 96 -2.68 5.74 -2.41
C LYS A 96 -1.92 4.59 -3.06
N GLU A 97 -2.56 3.44 -3.18
CA GLU A 97 -2.02 2.36 -4.00
C GLU A 97 -2.25 2.66 -5.47
N VAL A 98 -1.31 2.33 -6.35
CA VAL A 98 -1.32 2.71 -7.76
C VAL A 98 -1.57 1.49 -8.65
N ILE A 99 -2.51 1.60 -9.58
CA ILE A 99 -2.76 0.55 -10.59
C ILE A 99 -1.70 0.64 -11.68
N LEU A 100 -1.07 -0.49 -12.01
CA LEU A 100 -0.18 -0.65 -13.14
C LEU A 100 -0.92 -1.22 -14.36
N ASN A 101 -0.71 -0.61 -15.53
CA ASN A 101 -1.17 -1.10 -16.84
C ASN A 101 -2.65 -1.53 -16.88
N GLU A 102 -3.51 -0.75 -16.24
CA GLU A 102 -4.96 -0.99 -16.18
C GLU A 102 -5.34 -2.40 -15.69
N LYS A 103 -4.52 -3.02 -14.85
CA LYS A 103 -4.75 -4.37 -14.31
C LYS A 103 -4.78 -4.35 -12.80
N TYR A 104 -5.71 -5.06 -12.20
CA TYR A 104 -5.67 -5.26 -10.74
C TYR A 104 -4.54 -6.19 -10.33
N ALA A 105 -3.89 -5.89 -9.20
CA ALA A 105 -3.01 -6.82 -8.52
C ALA A 105 -3.81 -8.03 -8.00
N LYS A 106 -3.17 -9.20 -7.99
CA LYS A 106 -3.78 -10.47 -7.62
C LYS A 106 -3.30 -11.03 -6.28
N THR A 107 -4.16 -11.82 -5.64
CA THR A 107 -3.80 -12.67 -4.49
C THR A 107 -2.88 -13.82 -4.94
N ALA A 108 -2.31 -14.56 -3.98
CA ALA A 108 -1.60 -15.81 -4.27
C ALA A 108 -2.49 -16.84 -5.01
N LEU A 109 -3.81 -16.76 -4.85
CA LEU A 109 -4.80 -17.61 -5.53
C LEU A 109 -5.23 -17.05 -6.90
N GLN A 110 -4.54 -16.04 -7.43
CA GLN A 110 -4.82 -15.38 -8.71
C GLN A 110 -6.16 -14.60 -8.76
N GLU A 111 -6.73 -14.27 -7.61
CA GLU A 111 -7.95 -13.46 -7.51
C GLU A 111 -7.59 -11.97 -7.50
N ALA A 112 -8.36 -11.13 -8.21
CA ALA A 112 -8.12 -9.69 -8.21
C ALA A 112 -8.35 -9.07 -6.82
N LYS A 113 -7.66 -7.97 -6.53
CA LYS A 113 -7.87 -7.13 -5.34
C LYS A 113 -8.12 -5.70 -5.76
N TYR A 114 -9.04 -4.99 -5.12
CA TYR A 114 -9.13 -3.54 -5.34
C TYR A 114 -7.97 -2.81 -4.66
N PRO A 115 -7.39 -1.79 -5.31
CA PRO A 115 -6.45 -0.87 -4.66
C PRO A 115 -7.17 0.04 -3.64
N LEU A 116 -6.39 0.65 -2.76
CA LEU A 116 -6.85 1.57 -1.72
C LEU A 116 -6.47 3.02 -2.05
N ASP A 117 -7.41 3.93 -1.82
CA ASP A 117 -7.17 5.38 -1.87
C ASP A 117 -6.53 5.89 -0.57
N GLU A 118 -6.25 7.19 -0.53
CA GLU A 118 -5.61 7.91 0.58
C GLU A 118 -6.37 7.86 1.91
N TYR A 119 -7.61 7.40 1.88
CA TYR A 119 -8.45 7.19 3.05
C TYR A 119 -8.66 5.71 3.38
N GLY A 120 -8.01 4.80 2.64
CA GLY A 120 -8.17 3.36 2.79
C GLY A 120 -9.48 2.82 2.20
N ASN A 121 -10.18 3.58 1.38
CA ASN A 121 -11.35 3.06 0.67
C ASN A 121 -10.91 2.40 -0.63
N GLU A 122 -11.63 1.37 -1.04
CA GLU A 122 -11.31 0.68 -2.27
C GLU A 122 -11.75 1.47 -3.50
N TYR A 123 -10.94 1.47 -4.56
CA TYR A 123 -11.30 2.10 -5.81
C TYR A 123 -11.08 1.16 -7.00
N THR A 124 -11.70 1.48 -8.13
CA THR A 124 -11.65 0.64 -9.34
C THR A 124 -10.77 1.27 -10.41
N LEU A 125 -10.48 0.48 -11.44
CA LEU A 125 -9.98 0.97 -12.72
C LEU A 125 -10.81 2.17 -13.20
N LYS A 126 -10.16 3.05 -13.96
CA LYS A 126 -10.84 4.17 -14.62
C LYS A 126 -11.86 3.58 -15.60
N ILE A 127 -13.13 3.77 -15.29
CA ILE A 127 -14.23 3.21 -16.07
C ILE A 127 -14.30 3.99 -17.39
N SER A 128 -14.27 3.27 -18.51
CA SER A 128 -14.51 3.86 -19.83
C SER A 128 -16.02 4.05 -20.06
N ILE A 129 -16.39 4.89 -21.03
CA ILE A 129 -17.79 5.25 -21.32
C ILE A 129 -18.65 4.01 -21.62
N ASP A 130 -18.04 2.94 -22.14
CA ASP A 130 -18.69 1.68 -22.51
C ASP A 130 -18.33 0.54 -21.55
N ILE A 131 -19.13 0.41 -20.51
CA ILE A 131 -18.98 -0.62 -19.48
C ILE A 131 -19.75 -1.91 -19.80
N ALA A 132 -20.68 -1.85 -20.75
CA ALA A 132 -21.60 -2.94 -21.03
C ALA A 132 -20.84 -4.19 -21.50
N GLY A 133 -21.03 -5.31 -20.81
CA GLY A 133 -20.33 -6.56 -21.08
C GLY A 133 -18.88 -6.63 -20.59
N LYS A 134 -18.35 -5.56 -19.99
CA LYS A 134 -17.01 -5.49 -19.37
C LYS A 134 -17.07 -5.35 -17.87
N GLU A 135 -18.23 -5.54 -17.26
CA GLU A 135 -18.43 -5.20 -15.87
C GLU A 135 -17.56 -6.07 -14.94
N LYS A 136 -17.27 -7.33 -15.30
CA LYS A 136 -16.33 -8.18 -14.54
C LYS A 136 -14.88 -7.72 -14.60
N GLU A 137 -14.49 -6.98 -15.64
CA GLU A 137 -13.16 -6.41 -15.78
C GLU A 137 -12.99 -5.23 -14.80
N TYR A 138 -13.98 -4.35 -14.74
CA TYR A 138 -13.98 -3.22 -13.81
C TYR A 138 -14.33 -3.62 -12.38
N PHE A 139 -15.18 -4.64 -12.21
CA PHE A 139 -15.73 -5.05 -10.93
C PHE A 139 -15.56 -6.53 -10.60
N PRO A 140 -14.32 -7.06 -10.61
CA PRO A 140 -14.09 -8.48 -10.36
C PRO A 140 -14.57 -8.97 -8.98
N LEU A 141 -14.72 -8.05 -8.00
CA LEU A 141 -15.19 -8.35 -6.65
C LEU A 141 -16.58 -7.74 -6.33
N GLY A 142 -17.34 -7.32 -7.36
CA GLY A 142 -18.53 -6.49 -7.19
C GLY A 142 -18.18 -5.05 -6.82
N TYR A 143 -19.04 -4.33 -6.11
CA TYR A 143 -18.75 -2.94 -5.77
C TYR A 143 -17.49 -2.77 -4.89
N PRO A 144 -16.71 -1.69 -5.09
CA PRO A 144 -15.74 -1.26 -4.10
C PRO A 144 -16.42 -0.89 -2.77
N ILE A 145 -15.68 -0.92 -1.67
CA ILE A 145 -16.20 -0.60 -0.34
C ILE A 145 -15.30 0.40 0.39
N THR A 146 -15.90 1.17 1.29
CA THR A 146 -15.18 2.04 2.21
C THR A 146 -14.40 1.22 3.23
N ASN A 147 -13.48 1.87 3.95
CA ASN A 147 -12.74 1.25 5.05
C ASN A 147 -13.62 0.83 6.24
N ASP A 148 -14.89 1.23 6.28
CA ASP A 148 -15.90 0.78 7.23
C ASP A 148 -16.97 -0.13 6.60
N ASN A 149 -16.69 -0.67 5.41
CA ASN A 149 -17.49 -1.65 4.66
C ASN A 149 -18.82 -1.15 4.08
N LEU A 150 -18.99 0.16 3.90
CA LEU A 150 -20.10 0.69 3.11
C LEU A 150 -19.83 0.49 1.62
N VAL A 151 -20.87 0.15 0.86
CA VAL A 151 -20.77 0.00 -0.60
C VAL A 151 -20.56 1.36 -1.24
N ILE A 152 -19.56 1.44 -2.12
CA ILE A 152 -19.26 2.58 -2.98
C ILE A 152 -19.85 2.29 -4.36
N VAL A 153 -20.72 3.18 -4.84
CA VAL A 153 -21.29 3.14 -6.18
C VAL A 153 -20.49 4.09 -7.07
N PRO A 154 -19.77 3.61 -8.09
CA PRO A 154 -18.99 4.47 -8.96
C PRO A 154 -19.85 5.40 -9.82
N GLU A 155 -19.28 6.54 -10.19
CA GLU A 155 -19.87 7.41 -11.22
C GLU A 155 -19.34 7.05 -12.60
N VAL A 156 -20.27 6.84 -13.53
CA VAL A 156 -20.01 6.54 -14.94
C VAL A 156 -20.81 7.53 -15.77
N ASN A 157 -20.12 8.37 -16.56
CA ASN A 157 -20.74 9.43 -17.37
C ASN A 157 -21.62 10.40 -16.55
N GLY A 158 -21.17 10.76 -15.35
CA GLY A 158 -21.88 11.71 -14.47
C GLY A 158 -23.12 11.13 -13.80
N LYS A 159 -23.31 9.81 -13.82
CA LYS A 159 -24.43 9.11 -13.16
C LYS A 159 -23.94 7.94 -12.34
N GLU A 160 -24.71 7.58 -11.31
CA GLU A 160 -24.47 6.39 -10.50
C GLU A 160 -24.61 5.12 -11.34
N PHE A 161 -23.61 4.23 -11.25
CA PHE A 161 -23.66 2.94 -11.91
C PHE A 161 -24.25 1.89 -10.95
N ILE A 162 -25.54 1.59 -11.12
CA ILE A 162 -26.27 0.59 -10.33
C ILE A 162 -26.56 -0.66 -11.17
N SER A 163 -25.98 -1.78 -10.74
CA SER A 163 -26.23 -3.13 -11.24
C SER A 163 -26.99 -3.99 -10.22
N ASP A 164 -28.15 -4.50 -10.64
CA ASP A 164 -28.97 -5.44 -9.86
C ASP A 164 -28.33 -6.84 -9.77
N GLN A 165 -27.32 -7.13 -10.59
CA GLN A 165 -26.73 -8.47 -10.68
C GLN A 165 -25.82 -8.80 -9.49
N TRP A 166 -25.16 -7.81 -8.89
CA TRP A 166 -24.17 -8.06 -7.83
C TRP A 166 -24.78 -7.97 -6.45
N LEU A 167 -25.53 -6.89 -6.21
CA LEU A 167 -26.09 -6.55 -4.91
C LEU A 167 -27.46 -5.89 -5.14
N PRO A 168 -28.54 -6.68 -5.29
CA PRO A 168 -29.90 -6.17 -5.53
C PRO A 168 -30.40 -5.16 -4.49
N GLN A 169 -29.79 -5.18 -3.31
CA GLN A 169 -30.04 -4.28 -2.19
C GLN A 169 -29.45 -2.86 -2.38
N VAL A 170 -28.56 -2.66 -3.35
CA VAL A 170 -27.97 -1.35 -3.68
C VAL A 170 -28.86 -0.67 -4.70
N GLN A 171 -29.63 0.31 -4.24
CA GLN A 171 -30.54 1.11 -5.08
C GLN A 171 -30.23 2.60 -4.91
N ALA A 172 -30.74 3.44 -5.81
CA ALA A 172 -30.49 4.89 -5.77
C ALA A 172 -30.90 5.51 -4.41
N LYS A 173 -31.99 5.03 -3.80
CA LYS A 173 -32.46 5.46 -2.47
C LYS A 173 -31.48 5.16 -1.33
N ASN A 174 -30.48 4.30 -1.55
CA ASN A 174 -29.47 3.96 -0.56
C ASN A 174 -28.29 4.92 -0.57
N ILE A 175 -28.15 5.76 -1.59
CA ILE A 175 -27.08 6.74 -1.69
C ILE A 175 -27.28 7.79 -0.59
N ILE A 176 -26.25 7.96 0.24
CA ILE A 176 -26.25 8.93 1.35
C ILE A 176 -25.38 10.15 1.06
N GLY A 177 -24.58 10.11 -0.02
CA GLY A 177 -23.73 11.21 -0.43
C GLY A 177 -22.68 10.80 -1.45
N LYS A 178 -21.77 11.73 -1.77
CA LYS A 178 -20.60 11.51 -2.61
C LYS A 178 -19.35 11.30 -1.77
N LEU A 179 -18.50 10.36 -2.17
CA LEU A 179 -17.20 10.08 -1.57
C LEU A 179 -16.17 11.06 -2.10
N TYR A 180 -15.40 11.70 -1.23
CA TYR A 180 -14.25 12.49 -1.65
C TYR A 180 -13.04 11.60 -1.93
N ARG A 181 -12.37 11.87 -3.06
CA ARG A 181 -11.06 11.34 -3.44
C ARG A 181 -10.18 12.45 -3.97
N GLU A 182 -8.88 12.38 -3.78
CA GLU A 182 -7.95 13.41 -4.22
C GLU A 182 -7.98 13.59 -5.75
N ASP A 183 -8.05 12.50 -6.52
CA ASP A 183 -8.02 12.49 -7.98
C ASP A 183 -9.40 12.76 -8.61
N LYS A 184 -10.47 12.21 -8.02
CA LYS A 184 -11.84 12.32 -8.56
C LYS A 184 -12.72 13.35 -7.86
N LYS A 185 -12.25 13.97 -6.78
CA LYS A 185 -13.08 14.80 -5.88
C LYS A 185 -14.32 14.02 -5.46
N TYR A 186 -15.52 14.59 -5.61
CA TYR A 186 -16.80 13.95 -5.29
C TYR A 186 -17.36 13.15 -6.46
N GLY A 187 -16.51 12.31 -7.06
CA GLY A 187 -16.85 11.51 -8.22
C GLY A 187 -17.73 10.32 -7.85
N ASP A 188 -17.35 9.52 -6.85
CA ASP A 188 -18.09 8.29 -6.52
C ASP A 188 -19.16 8.53 -5.44
N TYR A 189 -20.10 7.61 -5.27
CA TYR A 189 -21.20 7.69 -4.30
C TYR A 189 -21.00 6.71 -3.14
N VAL A 190 -21.38 7.09 -1.93
CA VAL A 190 -21.42 6.21 -0.75
C VAL A 190 -22.87 5.85 -0.44
N THR A 191 -23.10 4.61 -0.04
CA THR A 191 -24.42 4.12 0.35
C THR A 191 -24.51 3.78 1.83
N ASN A 192 -25.73 3.62 2.35
CA ASN A 192 -25.97 3.02 3.66
C ASN A 192 -25.96 1.48 3.66
N VAL A 193 -25.64 0.85 2.52
CA VAL A 193 -25.59 -0.60 2.38
C VAL A 193 -24.22 -1.10 2.83
N ARG A 194 -24.21 -2.10 3.72
CA ARG A 194 -22.97 -2.77 4.14
C ARG A 194 -22.67 -3.97 3.27
N SER A 195 -21.41 -4.09 2.86
CA SER A 195 -20.92 -5.29 2.17
C SER A 195 -20.73 -6.45 3.15
N LYS A 196 -20.90 -7.67 2.65
CA LYS A 196 -20.50 -8.90 3.37
C LYS A 196 -18.99 -9.09 3.35
N ARG A 197 -18.32 -8.58 2.32
CA ARG A 197 -16.85 -8.58 2.21
C ARG A 197 -16.29 -7.58 3.20
N ARG A 198 -15.20 -7.97 3.85
CA ARG A 198 -14.45 -7.07 4.72
C ARG A 198 -13.40 -6.32 3.91
N THR A 199 -13.25 -5.04 4.19
CA THR A 199 -12.12 -4.26 3.69
C THR A 199 -10.82 -4.84 4.26
N ARG A 200 -9.75 -4.72 3.49
CA ARG A 200 -8.39 -5.02 3.95
C ARG A 200 -7.71 -3.82 4.58
N ALA A 201 -8.28 -2.62 4.44
CA ALA A 201 -7.73 -1.41 5.02
C ALA A 201 -7.97 -1.37 6.54
N ALA A 202 -7.05 -0.72 7.26
CA ALA A 202 -7.35 -0.26 8.60
C ALA A 202 -8.42 0.85 8.54
N MET A 203 -9.23 0.97 9.59
CA MET A 203 -10.24 2.02 9.67
C MET A 203 -9.59 3.39 9.83
N HIS A 204 -9.85 4.29 8.88
CA HIS A 204 -9.40 5.68 8.89
C HIS A 204 -10.58 6.64 8.69
N GLY A 205 -10.42 7.89 9.12
CA GLY A 205 -11.43 8.90 8.80
C GLY A 205 -11.45 9.20 7.31
N TYR A 206 -12.63 9.38 6.72
CA TYR A 206 -12.80 9.77 5.31
C TYR A 206 -13.85 10.88 5.17
N LEU A 207 -13.89 11.52 4.00
CA LEU A 207 -14.77 12.66 3.75
C LEU A 207 -15.90 12.25 2.81
N THR A 208 -17.12 12.67 3.15
CA THR A 208 -18.29 12.56 2.28
C THR A 208 -18.96 13.91 2.11
N MET A 209 -19.70 14.08 1.02
CA MET A 209 -20.61 15.21 0.82
C MET A 209 -22.03 14.66 0.79
N GLY A 210 -22.83 15.02 1.78
CA GLY A 210 -24.23 14.62 1.85
C GLY A 210 -25.05 15.21 0.70
N ILE A 211 -26.28 14.73 0.54
CA ILE A 211 -27.22 15.19 -0.51
C ILE A 211 -27.48 16.70 -0.45
N ASN A 212 -27.35 17.29 0.74
CA ASN A 212 -27.50 18.74 0.97
C ASN A 212 -26.21 19.55 0.70
N ASN A 213 -25.21 18.96 0.03
CA ASN A 213 -23.88 19.54 -0.21
C ASN A 213 -23.10 19.90 1.07
N VAL A 214 -23.44 19.28 2.20
CA VAL A 214 -22.71 19.44 3.46
C VAL A 214 -21.61 18.41 3.52
N VAL A 215 -20.38 18.86 3.75
CA VAL A 215 -19.23 17.97 3.92
C VAL A 215 -19.23 17.39 5.33
N HIS A 216 -19.15 16.07 5.41
CA HIS A 216 -19.08 15.32 6.66
C HIS A 216 -17.75 14.57 6.74
N GLY A 217 -17.05 14.77 7.85
CA GLY A 217 -15.97 13.87 8.25
C GLY A 217 -16.56 12.62 8.89
N VAL A 218 -16.38 11.47 8.25
CA VAL A 218 -16.68 10.18 8.86
C VAL A 218 -15.47 9.81 9.69
N ASN A 219 -15.55 10.03 11.01
CA ASN A 219 -14.51 9.59 11.92
C ASN A 219 -14.58 8.07 12.06
N ALA A 220 -13.49 7.37 11.69
CA ALA A 220 -13.32 6.00 12.09
C ALA A 220 -13.34 5.95 13.63
N LYS A 221 -14.40 5.38 14.21
CA LYS A 221 -14.32 4.93 15.59
C LYS A 221 -13.27 3.81 15.58
N PRO A 222 -12.13 3.96 16.27
CA PRO A 222 -11.18 2.86 16.36
C PRO A 222 -11.98 1.67 16.84
N LEU A 223 -11.91 0.56 16.09
CA LEU A 223 -12.59 -0.66 16.49
C LEU A 223 -12.06 -0.92 17.91
N ASN A 224 -12.94 -0.88 18.91
CA ASN A 224 -12.62 -1.10 20.32
C ASN A 224 -12.26 -2.58 20.55
N LYS A 225 -11.60 -3.23 19.59
CA LYS A 225 -10.65 -4.27 19.91
C LYS A 225 -9.69 -3.59 20.87
N LYS A 226 -9.77 -3.98 22.14
CA LYS A 226 -8.57 -4.14 22.95
C LYS A 226 -7.55 -4.83 22.03
N LEU A 227 -6.73 -4.06 21.32
CA LEU A 227 -5.43 -4.57 20.94
C LEU A 227 -4.87 -5.08 22.28
N PRO A 228 -4.39 -6.34 22.35
CA PRO A 228 -3.62 -6.73 23.52
C PRO A 228 -2.63 -5.61 23.73
N ASN A 229 -2.60 -5.10 24.96
CA ASN A 229 -1.86 -3.90 25.31
C ASN A 229 -0.37 -4.18 25.05
N ILE A 230 0.09 -4.01 23.80
CA ILE A 230 1.47 -3.82 23.43
C ILE A 230 1.76 -2.33 23.68
N SER A 231 1.26 -1.78 24.81
CA SER A 231 2.03 -0.76 25.49
C SER A 231 3.38 -1.40 25.69
N HIS A 232 4.43 -0.84 25.10
CA HIS A 232 5.77 -0.73 25.66
C HIS A 232 5.93 -1.47 27.00
N GLN A 233 5.90 -2.81 27.00
CA GLN A 233 6.66 -3.58 27.95
C GLN A 233 8.06 -3.45 27.41
N LEU A 234 8.66 -2.28 27.63
CA LEU A 234 10.03 -2.27 28.11
C LEU A 234 10.05 -3.38 29.15
N ASN A 235 10.63 -4.52 28.77
CA ASN A 235 10.72 -5.68 29.63
C ASN A 235 11.49 -5.16 30.85
N TRP A 236 10.78 -4.74 31.90
CA TRP A 236 11.37 -4.32 33.15
C TRP A 236 12.19 -5.46 33.75
N SER A 237 11.89 -6.69 33.36
CA SER A 237 12.73 -7.88 33.53
C SER A 237 14.09 -7.74 32.83
N LEU A 238 14.16 -7.33 31.56
CA LEU A 238 15.43 -7.14 30.83
C LEU A 238 16.25 -5.99 31.44
N ILE A 239 15.61 -4.87 31.76
CA ILE A 239 16.27 -3.74 32.45
C ILE A 239 16.76 -4.17 33.83
N GLY A 240 15.94 -4.92 34.59
CA GLY A 240 16.33 -5.48 35.88
C GLY A 240 17.51 -6.44 35.78
N ILE A 241 17.55 -7.29 34.75
CA ILE A 241 18.68 -8.20 34.49
C ILE A 241 19.95 -7.41 34.19
N VAL A 242 19.88 -6.37 33.34
CA VAL A 242 21.05 -5.52 33.02
C VAL A 242 21.59 -4.82 34.27
N ILE A 243 20.70 -4.30 35.13
CA ILE A 243 21.11 -3.67 36.40
C ILE A 243 21.75 -4.69 37.35
N LEU A 244 21.20 -5.90 37.47
CA LEU A 244 21.77 -6.96 38.31
C LEU A 244 23.16 -7.39 37.83
N VAL A 245 23.36 -7.51 36.50
CA VAL A 245 24.66 -7.84 35.92
C VAL A 245 25.68 -6.74 36.21
N LEU A 246 25.30 -5.47 36.06
CA LEU A 246 26.17 -4.33 36.38
C LEU A 246 26.57 -4.31 37.86
N LEU A 247 25.63 -4.55 38.78
CA LEU A 247 25.92 -4.63 40.21
C LEU A 247 26.86 -5.80 40.55
N ALA A 248 26.69 -6.95 39.91
CA ALA A 248 27.59 -8.09 40.08
C ALA A 248 29.01 -7.76 39.60
N VAL A 249 29.16 -7.11 38.44
CA VAL A 249 30.47 -6.68 37.92
C VAL A 249 31.16 -5.71 38.88
N VAL A 250 30.43 -4.71 39.40
CA VAL A 250 30.97 -3.76 40.39
C VAL A 250 31.40 -4.47 41.67
N PHE A 251 30.61 -5.43 42.14
CA PHE A 251 30.95 -6.23 43.33
C PHE A 251 32.22 -7.07 43.12
N PHE A 252 32.37 -7.72 41.96
CA PHE A 252 33.57 -8.49 41.63
C PHE A 252 34.81 -7.60 41.51
N LEU A 253 34.69 -6.43 40.87
CA LEU A 253 35.77 -5.46 40.78
C LEU A 253 36.18 -4.97 42.18
N TYR A 254 35.22 -4.61 43.03
CA TYR A 254 35.49 -4.21 44.41
C TYR A 254 36.23 -5.32 45.18
N LYS A 255 35.76 -6.56 45.11
CA LYS A 255 36.46 -7.67 45.75
C LYS A 255 37.88 -7.83 45.23
N PHE A 256 38.05 -7.80 43.90
CA PHE A 256 39.35 -7.97 43.27
C PHE A 256 40.37 -6.93 43.75
N PHE A 257 39.99 -5.66 43.85
CA PHE A 257 40.88 -4.58 44.28
C PHE A 257 41.14 -4.54 45.79
N PHE A 258 40.19 -4.98 46.63
CA PHE A 258 40.29 -4.84 48.09
C PHE A 258 40.67 -6.13 48.84
N THR A 259 40.72 -7.28 48.18
CA THR A 259 41.20 -8.55 48.80
C THR A 259 42.62 -8.97 48.36
N THR A 260 43.30 -8.16 47.55
CA THR A 260 44.69 -8.39 47.14
C THR A 260 45.72 -7.49 47.85
N GLN A 261 45.33 -6.84 48.94
CA GLN A 261 46.27 -6.28 49.94
C GLN A 261 46.42 -7.25 51.11
#